data_AF-A0A350LXP8-F1
#
_entry.id   AF-A0A350LXP8-F1
#
_cell.length_a   1.000
_cell.length_b   1.000
_cell.length_c   1.000
_cell.angle_alpha   90.00
_cell.angle_beta   90.00
_cell.angle_gamma   90.00
#
_symmetry.space_group_name_H-M   'P 1'
#
loop_
_entity.id
_entity.type
_entity.pdbx_description
1 polymer ?
#
loop_
_entity_poly.entity_id
_entity_poly.type
_entity_poly.pdbx_seq_one_letter_code
_entity_poly.pdbx_strand_id
1 'polypeptide(L)'
;MSEHDIIRLGHQGDGIAEGPVYAPLTLPGERVSGTLNGQTLTDVRIITPSSDRVSAPCRHFRSCGGCQVQHASDGFVAAWKQEVVRAALAAHGIAAEFLPIHVSPPQSRRRAVFAAKRTKKGAMAGFHARGSDVIIEVPDCHLLHPEVLRGLSVACDLAATGTSRKAALAVSVTRSLVGLDVAVAEGKP
;
A
#
# COMPACT_ATOMS: atom_id res chain seq x y z
N MET A 1 6.22 26.17 3.47
CA MET A 1 5.23 25.13 3.78
C MET A 1 3.89 25.80 3.95
N SER A 2 2.85 25.33 3.26
CA SER A 2 1.47 25.82 3.40
C SER A 2 0.65 24.86 4.26
N GLU A 3 -0.35 25.39 4.94
CA GLU A 3 -1.31 24.62 5.74
C GLU A 3 -2.59 24.36 4.94
N HIS A 4 -3.17 23.18 5.14
CA HIS A 4 -4.36 22.71 4.42
C HIS A 4 -5.26 21.91 5.37
N ASP A 5 -6.56 22.11 5.25
CA ASP A 5 -7.57 21.27 5.90
C ASP A 5 -8.02 20.18 4.92
N ILE A 6 -7.92 18.91 5.34
CA ILE A 6 -8.29 17.76 4.52
C ILE A 6 -9.81 17.56 4.60
N ILE A 7 -10.48 17.69 3.47
CA ILE A 7 -11.95 17.68 3.38
C ILE A 7 -12.52 16.29 3.12
N ARG A 8 -11.82 15.43 2.37
CA ARG A 8 -12.29 14.08 2.03
C ARG A 8 -11.14 13.15 1.66
N LEU A 9 -11.42 11.84 1.60
CA LEU A 9 -10.49 10.83 1.13
C LEU A 9 -10.83 10.46 -0.32
N GLY A 10 -9.86 10.54 -1.22
CA GLY A 10 -9.99 10.10 -2.61
C GLY A 10 -10.06 8.58 -2.74
N HIS A 11 -10.51 8.08 -3.90
CA HIS A 11 -10.68 6.64 -4.16
C HIS A 11 -9.38 5.82 -4.06
N GLN A 12 -8.21 6.46 -4.18
CA GLN A 12 -6.89 5.82 -4.04
C GLN A 12 -6.31 5.90 -2.62
N GLY A 13 -7.05 6.51 -1.68
CA GLY A 13 -6.65 6.66 -0.28
C GLY A 13 -5.79 7.89 0.01
N ASP A 14 -5.69 8.85 -0.91
CA ASP A 14 -5.07 10.15 -0.66
C ASP A 14 -6.10 11.12 -0.06
N GLY A 15 -5.72 11.87 0.97
CA GLY A 15 -6.54 12.98 1.45
C GLY A 15 -6.60 14.07 0.39
N ILE A 16 -7.71 14.79 0.34
CA ILE A 16 -7.94 15.86 -0.62
C ILE A 16 -8.33 17.09 0.18
N ALA A 17 -7.57 18.17 0.00
CA ALA A 17 -7.90 19.51 0.47
C ALA A 17 -8.55 20.33 -0.67
N GLU A 18 -8.96 21.55 -0.36
CA GLU A 18 -9.46 22.50 -1.36
C GLU A 18 -8.42 22.77 -2.46
N GLY A 19 -8.84 22.88 -3.73
CA GLY A 19 -7.94 23.24 -4.83
C GLY A 19 -7.79 22.27 -6.02
N PRO A 20 -8.53 21.15 -6.09
CA PRO A 20 -8.23 19.97 -5.26
C PRO A 20 -6.72 19.75 -5.09
N VAL A 21 -6.27 19.61 -3.85
CA VAL A 21 -4.88 19.32 -3.49
C VAL A 21 -4.80 17.93 -2.84
N TYR A 22 -4.01 17.03 -3.42
CA TYR A 22 -3.83 15.65 -2.95
C TYR A 22 -2.74 15.58 -1.87
N ALA A 23 -3.06 14.98 -0.74
CA ALA A 23 -2.21 14.85 0.43
C ALA A 23 -2.11 13.37 0.84
N PRO A 24 -1.07 12.65 0.40
CA PRO A 24 -0.89 11.24 0.75
C PRO A 24 -0.79 11.04 2.26
N LEU A 25 -1.31 9.90 2.75
CA LEU A 25 -1.22 9.49 4.16
C LEU A 25 -1.93 10.43 5.16
N THR A 26 -2.96 11.14 4.68
CA THR A 26 -3.82 12.03 5.47
C THR A 26 -5.27 11.59 5.43
N LEU A 27 -6.06 12.04 6.40
CA LEU A 27 -7.46 11.71 6.58
C LEU A 27 -8.34 12.96 6.62
N PRO A 28 -9.64 12.85 6.29
CA PRO A 28 -10.59 13.94 6.49
C PRO A 28 -10.64 14.41 7.94
N GLY A 29 -10.79 15.73 8.11
CA GLY A 29 -10.79 16.39 9.41
C GLY A 29 -9.39 16.72 9.94
N GLU A 30 -8.35 16.43 9.18
CA GLU A 30 -6.98 16.80 9.56
C GLU A 30 -6.59 18.19 9.10
N ARG A 31 -5.83 18.87 9.95
CA ARG A 31 -5.02 20.01 9.53
C ARG A 31 -3.59 19.55 9.30
N VAL A 32 -3.04 19.84 8.12
CA VAL A 32 -1.71 19.40 7.73
C VAL A 32 -0.88 20.56 7.19
N SER A 33 0.44 20.46 7.30
CA SER A 33 1.38 21.31 6.56
C SER A 33 2.14 20.50 5.53
N GLY A 34 2.55 21.12 4.43
CA GLY A 34 3.37 20.48 3.41
C GLY A 34 3.96 21.46 2.40
N THR A 35 4.68 20.92 1.43
CA THR A 35 5.17 21.67 0.27
C THR A 35 4.31 21.31 -0.94
N LEU A 36 3.69 22.31 -1.56
CA LEU A 36 2.86 22.08 -2.74
C LEU A 36 3.75 21.88 -3.98
N ASN A 37 3.57 20.75 -4.66
CA ASN A 37 4.18 20.44 -5.94
C ASN A 37 3.07 20.11 -6.96
N GLY A 38 2.72 21.09 -7.79
CA GLY A 38 1.54 21.00 -8.65
C GLY A 38 0.27 20.87 -7.81
N GLN A 39 -0.44 19.74 -7.96
CA GLN A 39 -1.64 19.43 -7.17
C GLN A 39 -1.38 18.49 -5.98
N THR A 40 -0.13 18.14 -5.69
CA THR A 40 0.21 17.17 -4.62
C THR A 40 1.03 17.83 -3.52
N LEU A 41 0.71 17.56 -2.26
CA LEU A 41 1.55 17.93 -1.12
C LEU A 41 2.65 16.88 -0.89
N THR A 42 3.88 17.36 -0.77
CA THR A 42 5.03 16.59 -0.29
C THR A 42 5.40 17.04 1.13
N ASP A 43 6.25 16.24 1.80
CA ASP A 43 6.76 16.54 3.14
C ASP A 43 5.64 16.81 4.17
N VAL A 44 4.53 16.08 4.02
CA VAL A 44 3.30 16.30 4.78
C VAL A 44 3.52 16.02 6.27
N ARG A 45 3.11 16.96 7.12
CA ARG A 45 3.10 16.83 8.58
C ARG A 45 1.70 17.09 9.11
N ILE A 46 1.23 16.22 9.99
CA ILE A 46 -0.06 16.37 10.66
C ILE A 46 0.09 17.41 11.79
N ILE A 47 -0.68 18.49 11.73
CA ILE A 47 -0.78 19.52 12.77
C ILE A 47 -1.88 19.14 13.76
N THR A 48 -3.05 18.78 13.24
CA THR A 48 -4.18 18.31 14.03
C THR A 48 -4.69 17.00 13.44
N PRO A 49 -4.63 15.88 14.19
CA PRO A 49 -5.07 14.58 13.69
C PRO A 49 -6.59 14.46 13.69
N SER A 50 -7.11 13.62 12.80
CA SER A 50 -8.50 13.19 12.77
C SER A 50 -8.79 12.24 13.93
N SER A 51 -10.04 12.22 14.43
CA SER A 51 -10.50 11.24 15.41
C SER A 51 -10.41 9.80 14.91
N ASP A 52 -10.44 9.60 13.59
CA ASP A 52 -10.30 8.29 12.95
C ASP A 52 -8.84 7.88 12.71
N ARG A 53 -7.86 8.74 13.05
CA ARG A 53 -6.45 8.37 12.91
C ARG A 53 -6.06 7.35 13.98
N VAL A 54 -5.45 6.25 13.54
CA VAL A 54 -4.85 5.24 14.41
C VAL A 54 -3.36 5.06 14.09
N SER A 55 -2.61 4.50 15.03
CA SER A 55 -1.25 4.03 14.75
C SER A 55 -1.32 2.85 13.78
N ALA A 56 -0.64 2.97 12.64
CA ALA A 56 -0.60 1.91 11.66
C ALA A 56 0.06 0.64 12.25
N PRO A 57 -0.58 -0.54 12.18
CA PRO A 57 -0.06 -1.75 12.79
C PRO A 57 1.22 -2.26 12.10
N CYS A 58 1.42 -1.97 10.81
CA CYS A 58 2.64 -2.33 10.09
C CYS A 58 3.72 -1.25 10.25
N ARG A 59 4.88 -1.60 10.81
CA ARG A 59 6.01 -0.68 10.94
C ARG A 59 6.53 -0.13 9.61
N HIS A 60 6.30 -0.83 8.50
CA HIS A 60 6.74 -0.41 7.17
C HIS A 60 5.74 0.49 6.47
N PHE A 61 4.56 0.76 7.06
CA PHE A 61 3.46 1.45 6.39
C PHE A 61 3.89 2.77 5.70
N ARG A 62 4.80 3.53 6.32
CA ARG A 62 5.28 4.81 5.77
C ARG A 62 6.27 4.66 4.62
N SER A 63 7.02 3.56 4.55
CA SER A 63 8.09 3.36 3.56
C SER A 63 7.69 2.41 2.43
N CYS A 64 6.93 1.36 2.73
CA CYS A 64 6.43 0.39 1.77
C CYS A 64 5.19 0.90 1.04
N GLY A 65 5.18 0.87 -0.29
CA GLY A 65 4.08 1.34 -1.14
C GLY A 65 2.87 0.40 -1.22
N GLY A 66 2.85 -0.70 -0.48
CA GLY A 66 1.82 -1.73 -0.58
C GLY A 66 0.48 -1.40 0.11
N CYS A 67 0.47 -0.52 1.12
CA CYS A 67 -0.72 -0.19 1.90
C CYS A 67 -0.97 1.32 1.89
N GLN A 68 -2.22 1.73 1.74
CA GLN A 68 -2.58 3.16 1.57
C GLN A 68 -3.13 3.81 2.85
N VAL A 69 -3.92 3.07 3.63
CA VAL A 69 -4.81 3.66 4.66
C VAL A 69 -4.72 2.96 6.02
N GLN A 70 -3.62 2.29 6.35
CA GLN A 70 -3.48 1.64 7.67
C GLN A 70 -3.46 2.62 8.87
N HIS A 71 -3.36 3.91 8.59
CA HIS A 71 -3.44 4.97 9.60
C HIS A 71 -4.88 5.42 9.88
N ALA A 72 -5.88 4.81 9.26
CA ALA A 72 -7.30 5.05 9.50
C ALA A 72 -7.92 3.90 10.31
N SER A 73 -8.91 4.22 11.13
CA SER A 73 -9.71 3.24 11.87
C SER A 73 -10.41 2.28 10.91
N ASP A 74 -10.61 1.02 11.32
CA ASP A 74 -11.30 0.03 10.48
C ASP A 74 -12.75 0.47 10.16
N GLY A 75 -13.42 1.13 11.11
CA GLY A 75 -14.76 1.69 10.93
C GLY A 75 -14.79 2.77 9.85
N PHE A 76 -13.81 3.68 9.84
CA PHE A 76 -13.68 4.69 8.80
C PHE A 76 -13.41 4.05 7.43
N VAL A 77 -12.47 3.11 7.33
CA VAL A 77 -12.13 2.44 6.05
C VAL A 77 -13.34 1.69 5.50
N ALA A 78 -14.13 1.07 6.37
CA ALA A 78 -15.36 0.39 6.00
C ALA A 78 -16.39 1.35 5.40
N ALA A 79 -16.70 2.45 6.10
CA ALA A 79 -17.64 3.46 5.65
C ALA A 79 -17.18 4.11 4.34
N TRP A 80 -15.89 4.47 4.24
CA TRP A 80 -15.30 5.06 3.04
C TRP A 80 -15.44 4.13 1.82
N LYS A 81 -15.13 2.84 1.95
CA LYS A 81 -15.27 1.88 0.84
C LYS A 81 -16.71 1.72 0.38
N GLN A 82 -17.66 1.66 1.32
CA GLN A 82 -19.08 1.61 0.95
C GLN A 82 -19.51 2.89 0.24
N GLU A 83 -19.05 4.06 0.70
CA GLU A 83 -19.39 5.34 0.08
C GLU A 83 -18.82 5.47 -1.35
N VAL A 84 -17.60 4.97 -1.61
CA VAL A 84 -17.04 4.92 -2.97
C VAL A 84 -17.97 4.18 -3.93
N VAL A 85 -18.50 3.03 -3.52
CA VAL A 85 -19.42 2.25 -4.35
C VAL A 85 -20.80 2.92 -4.45
N ARG A 86 -21.32 3.46 -3.34
CA ARG A 86 -22.59 4.18 -3.29
C ARG A 86 -22.60 5.38 -4.23
N ALA A 87 -21.57 6.22 -4.18
CA ALA A 87 -21.42 7.38 -5.05
C ALA A 87 -21.36 6.97 -6.52
N ALA A 88 -20.66 5.88 -6.85
CA ALA A 88 -20.58 5.36 -8.21
C ALA A 88 -21.95 4.86 -8.74
N LEU A 89 -22.72 4.15 -7.92
CA LEU A 89 -24.07 3.70 -8.30
C LEU A 89 -25.04 4.88 -8.45
N ALA A 90 -25.02 5.82 -7.50
CA ALA A 90 -25.87 7.00 -7.53
C ALA A 90 -25.61 7.89 -8.75
N ALA A 91 -24.36 8.01 -9.19
CA ALA A 91 -23.99 8.74 -10.41
C ALA A 91 -24.64 8.16 -11.69
N HIS A 92 -25.08 6.90 -11.64
CA HIS A 92 -25.80 6.22 -12.73
C HIS A 92 -27.29 6.00 -12.41
N GLY A 93 -27.82 6.59 -11.33
CA GLY A 93 -29.21 6.43 -10.93
C GLY A 93 -29.56 5.01 -10.47
N ILE A 94 -28.57 4.22 -10.06
CA ILE A 94 -28.76 2.84 -9.62
C ILE A 94 -28.93 2.83 -8.10
N ALA A 95 -30.08 2.34 -7.63
CA ALA A 95 -30.31 2.03 -6.22
C ALA A 95 -29.97 0.57 -5.94
N ALA A 96 -29.25 0.31 -4.85
CA ALA A 96 -28.93 -1.03 -4.39
C ALA A 96 -28.87 -1.08 -2.86
N GLU A 97 -29.24 -2.23 -2.30
CA GLU A 97 -29.02 -2.51 -0.89
C GLU A 97 -27.56 -2.93 -0.66
N PHE A 98 -26.96 -2.42 0.42
CA PHE A 98 -25.57 -2.72 0.76
C PHE A 98 -25.53 -3.77 1.88
N LEU A 99 -24.96 -4.92 1.58
CA LEU A 99 -24.63 -5.92 2.60
C LEU A 99 -23.55 -5.37 3.56
N PRO A 100 -23.46 -5.91 4.79
CA PRO A 100 -22.36 -5.60 5.70
C PRO A 100 -21.01 -5.79 5.02
N ILE A 101 -20.07 -4.89 5.31
CA ILE A 101 -18.73 -5.01 4.72
C ILE A 101 -18.04 -6.27 5.21
N HIS A 102 -17.47 -7.03 4.28
CA HIS A 102 -16.60 -8.15 4.61
C HIS A 102 -15.15 -7.68 4.63
N VAL A 103 -14.56 -7.60 5.82
CA VAL A 103 -13.14 -7.27 5.99
C VAL A 103 -12.33 -8.56 5.89
N SER A 104 -11.36 -8.60 4.98
CA SER A 104 -10.44 -9.73 4.90
C SER A 104 -9.63 -9.84 6.20
N PRO A 105 -9.49 -11.04 6.79
CA PRO A 105 -8.66 -11.21 7.98
C PRO A 105 -7.21 -10.77 7.74
N PRO A 106 -6.47 -10.36 8.78
CA PRO A 106 -5.02 -10.20 8.71
C PRO A 106 -4.35 -11.47 8.17
N GLN A 107 -3.20 -11.32 7.53
CA GLN A 107 -2.40 -12.45 7.03
C GLN A 107 -3.17 -13.41 6.10
N SER A 108 -4.16 -12.92 5.35
CA SER A 108 -4.96 -13.74 4.43
C SER A 108 -4.55 -13.60 2.96
N ARG A 109 -3.67 -12.65 2.62
CA ARG A 109 -3.25 -12.41 1.24
C ARG A 109 -2.40 -13.57 0.73
N ARG A 110 -3.02 -14.42 -0.08
CA ARG A 110 -2.45 -15.67 -0.62
C ARG A 110 -1.54 -15.49 -1.83
N ARG A 111 -1.35 -14.27 -2.33
CA ARG A 111 -0.55 -13.94 -3.54
C ARG A 111 0.19 -12.62 -3.38
N ALA A 112 1.46 -12.61 -3.76
CA ALA A 112 2.30 -11.41 -3.80
C ALA A 112 3.29 -11.48 -4.96
N VAL A 113 3.73 -10.31 -5.42
CA VAL A 113 4.92 -10.20 -6.29
C VAL A 113 5.97 -9.49 -5.47
N PHE A 114 7.09 -10.17 -5.23
CA PHE A 114 8.24 -9.59 -4.56
C PHE A 114 9.19 -9.00 -5.60
N ALA A 115 9.57 -7.75 -5.41
CA ALA A 115 10.68 -7.15 -6.13
C ALA A 115 11.97 -7.62 -5.46
N ALA A 116 12.88 -8.22 -6.21
CA ALA A 116 14.13 -8.76 -5.66
C ALA A 116 15.34 -8.41 -6.51
N LYS A 117 16.44 -8.01 -5.90
CA LYS A 117 17.67 -7.65 -6.64
C LYS A 117 18.93 -8.07 -5.93
N ARG A 118 20.01 -8.22 -6.68
CA ARG A 118 21.34 -8.44 -6.09
C ARG A 118 21.82 -7.17 -5.40
N THR A 119 22.53 -7.32 -4.28
CA THR A 119 23.20 -6.25 -3.56
C THR A 119 24.72 -6.47 -3.59
N LYS A 120 25.50 -5.62 -2.91
CA LYS A 120 26.94 -5.88 -2.73
C LYS A 120 27.21 -7.06 -1.78
N LYS A 121 26.27 -7.38 -0.87
CA LYS A 121 26.45 -8.36 0.22
C LYS A 121 25.60 -9.63 0.05
N GLY A 122 24.95 -9.80 -1.10
CA GLY A 122 23.99 -10.90 -1.32
C GLY A 122 22.84 -10.43 -2.21
N ALA A 123 21.61 -10.64 -1.77
CA ALA A 123 20.40 -10.17 -2.42
C ALA A 123 19.47 -9.52 -1.40
N MET A 124 18.45 -8.80 -1.88
CA MET A 124 17.34 -8.29 -1.08
C MET A 124 16.04 -8.53 -1.82
N ALA A 125 14.96 -8.71 -1.07
CA ALA A 125 13.61 -8.86 -1.60
C ALA A 125 12.60 -8.09 -0.74
N GLY A 126 11.55 -7.59 -1.37
CA GLY A 126 10.50 -6.87 -0.67
C GLY A 126 9.52 -6.22 -1.64
N PHE A 127 9.10 -5.01 -1.32
CA PHE A 127 8.14 -4.24 -2.12
C PHE A 127 8.71 -2.88 -2.48
N HIS A 128 8.18 -2.28 -3.55
CA HIS A 128 8.52 -0.92 -3.93
C HIS A 128 7.98 0.09 -2.92
N ALA A 129 8.76 1.14 -2.67
CA ALA A 129 8.30 2.32 -1.97
C ALA A 129 7.23 3.06 -2.77
N ARG A 130 6.41 3.89 -2.09
CA ARG A 130 5.33 4.63 -2.76
C ARG A 130 5.92 5.53 -3.86
N GLY A 131 5.47 5.33 -5.10
CA GLY A 131 5.87 6.14 -6.25
C GLY A 131 7.37 6.06 -6.58
N SER A 132 8.05 4.94 -6.26
CA SER A 132 9.50 4.81 -6.43
C SER A 132 9.92 3.37 -6.71
N ASP A 133 10.97 3.19 -7.52
CA ASP A 133 11.59 1.87 -7.76
C ASP A 133 12.47 1.39 -6.59
N VAL A 134 12.58 2.16 -5.52
CA VAL A 134 13.31 1.75 -4.31
C VAL A 134 12.61 0.57 -3.66
N ILE A 135 13.34 -0.55 -3.49
CA ILE A 135 12.86 -1.74 -2.80
C ILE A 135 13.06 -1.55 -1.30
N ILE A 136 12.01 -1.84 -0.53
CA ILE A 136 11.97 -1.86 0.93
C ILE A 136 11.78 -3.31 1.37
N GLU A 137 12.66 -3.79 2.26
CA GLU A 137 12.51 -5.11 2.87
C GLU A 137 11.34 -5.09 3.87
N VAL A 138 10.48 -6.11 3.78
CA VAL A 138 9.24 -6.20 4.58
C VAL A 138 9.13 -7.61 5.18
N PRO A 139 9.97 -7.96 6.18
CA PRO A 139 10.06 -9.33 6.71
C PRO A 139 8.84 -9.77 7.54
N ASP A 140 7.95 -8.85 7.94
CA ASP A 140 6.73 -9.09 8.71
C ASP A 140 5.54 -8.34 8.11
N CYS A 141 5.22 -8.62 6.84
CA CYS A 141 4.01 -8.06 6.24
C CYS A 141 2.75 -8.64 6.91
N HIS A 142 1.96 -7.78 7.57
CA HIS A 142 0.72 -8.20 8.26
C HIS A 142 -0.43 -8.58 7.31
N LEU A 143 -0.28 -8.38 6.01
CA LEU A 143 -1.29 -8.77 5.02
C LEU A 143 -1.03 -10.16 4.44
N LEU A 144 0.24 -10.53 4.25
CA LEU A 144 0.58 -11.79 3.58
C LEU A 144 0.29 -12.96 4.49
N HIS A 145 -0.20 -14.04 3.88
CA HIS A 145 -0.22 -15.32 4.55
C HIS A 145 1.21 -15.74 4.95
N PRO A 146 1.45 -16.33 6.14
CA PRO A 146 2.80 -16.66 6.60
C PRO A 146 3.58 -17.50 5.60
N GLU A 147 2.89 -18.40 4.88
CA GLU A 147 3.52 -19.18 3.80
C GLU A 147 4.00 -18.33 2.63
N VAL A 148 3.23 -17.34 2.19
CA VAL A 148 3.63 -16.43 1.10
C VAL A 148 4.80 -15.57 1.56
N LEU A 149 4.82 -15.17 2.83
CA LEU A 149 5.92 -14.39 3.42
C LEU A 149 7.26 -15.17 3.38
N ARG A 150 7.24 -16.50 3.53
CA ARG A 150 8.43 -17.35 3.30
C ARG A 150 8.96 -17.24 1.87
N GLY A 151 8.15 -16.81 0.90
CA GLY A 151 8.58 -16.54 -0.47
C GLY A 151 9.61 -15.41 -0.58
N LEU A 152 9.81 -14.58 0.45
CA LEU A 152 10.89 -13.58 0.47
C LEU A 152 12.28 -14.22 0.38
N SER A 153 12.52 -15.34 1.07
CA SER A 153 13.81 -16.03 0.99
C SER A 153 14.03 -16.62 -0.40
N VAL A 154 12.98 -17.23 -0.97
CA VAL A 154 12.99 -17.75 -2.34
C VAL A 154 13.31 -16.64 -3.34
N ALA A 155 12.71 -15.45 -3.17
CA ALA A 155 12.99 -14.30 -4.01
C ALA A 155 14.43 -13.80 -3.89
N CYS A 156 15.03 -13.82 -2.69
CA CYS A 156 16.44 -13.52 -2.48
C CYS A 156 17.36 -14.53 -3.19
N ASP A 157 17.08 -15.83 -3.06
CA ASP A 157 17.87 -16.90 -3.68
C ASP A 157 17.83 -16.79 -5.22
N LEU A 158 16.65 -16.53 -5.78
CA LEU A 158 16.47 -16.28 -7.20
C LEU A 158 17.20 -15.00 -7.66
N ALA A 159 17.17 -13.93 -6.87
CA ALA A 159 17.83 -12.68 -7.22
C ALA A 159 19.36 -12.76 -7.15
N ALA A 160 19.92 -13.66 -6.33
CA ALA A 160 21.36 -13.89 -6.28
C ALA A 160 21.91 -14.35 -7.64
N THR A 161 21.16 -15.19 -8.36
CA THR A 161 21.56 -15.81 -9.63
C THR A 161 20.93 -15.14 -10.86
N GLY A 162 19.64 -14.77 -10.78
CA GLY A 162 18.82 -14.39 -11.94
C GLY A 162 18.84 -12.91 -12.33
N THR A 163 19.48 -12.02 -11.56
CA THR A 163 19.51 -10.59 -11.90
C THR A 163 20.84 -9.89 -11.58
N SER A 164 20.89 -8.56 -11.69
CA SER A 164 22.04 -7.71 -11.34
C SER A 164 21.75 -6.81 -10.15
N ARG A 165 22.68 -5.90 -9.85
CA ARG A 165 22.46 -4.81 -8.89
C ARG A 165 21.64 -3.64 -9.46
N LYS A 166 21.46 -3.60 -10.79
CA LYS A 166 20.78 -2.51 -11.51
C LYS A 166 19.35 -2.85 -11.92
N ALA A 167 18.98 -4.13 -11.90
CA ALA A 167 17.65 -4.61 -12.29
C ALA A 167 17.07 -5.44 -11.15
N ALA A 168 15.74 -5.46 -11.04
CA ALA A 168 15.03 -6.30 -10.10
C ALA A 168 14.31 -7.44 -10.86
N LEU A 169 14.17 -8.58 -10.21
CA LEU A 169 13.23 -9.62 -10.59
C LEU A 169 11.84 -9.28 -10.05
N ALA A 170 10.83 -9.65 -10.81
CA ALA A 170 9.47 -9.81 -10.34
C ALA A 170 9.24 -11.29 -9.98
N VAL A 171 9.23 -11.61 -8.68
CA VAL A 171 9.02 -12.97 -8.17
C VAL A 171 7.58 -13.10 -7.67
N SER A 172 6.72 -13.66 -8.51
CA SER A 172 5.32 -13.92 -8.19
C SER A 172 5.20 -15.20 -7.36
N VAL A 173 4.65 -15.07 -6.14
CA VAL A 173 4.47 -16.17 -5.21
C VAL A 173 2.99 -16.33 -4.89
N THR A 174 2.48 -17.53 -5.12
CA THR A 174 1.09 -17.92 -4.85
C THR A 174 1.06 -19.10 -3.89
N ARG A 175 0.30 -18.99 -2.80
CA ARG A 175 -0.03 -20.15 -1.97
C ARG A 175 -1.03 -21.04 -2.72
N SER A 176 -0.61 -22.27 -3.01
CA SER A 176 -1.42 -23.34 -3.58
C SER A 176 -1.69 -24.44 -2.54
N LEU A 177 -2.44 -25.47 -2.92
CA LEU A 177 -2.71 -26.63 -2.06
C LEU A 177 -1.46 -27.50 -1.81
N VAL A 178 -0.47 -27.43 -2.70
CA VAL A 178 0.76 -28.26 -2.64
C VAL A 178 2.00 -27.48 -2.23
N GLY A 179 1.83 -26.23 -1.81
CA GLY A 179 2.93 -25.33 -1.42
C GLY A 179 2.94 -24.04 -2.22
N LEU A 180 4.12 -23.40 -2.29
CA LEU A 180 4.28 -22.16 -3.05
C LEU A 180 4.45 -22.46 -4.54
N ASP A 181 3.57 -21.87 -5.34
CA ASP A 181 3.73 -21.73 -6.78
C ASP A 181 4.48 -20.43 -7.06
N VAL A 182 5.58 -20.51 -7.84
CA VAL A 182 6.53 -19.41 -8.03
C VAL A 182 6.80 -19.20 -9.51
N ALA A 183 6.55 -17.98 -9.98
CA ALA A 183 6.89 -17.54 -11.32
C ALA A 183 7.84 -16.34 -11.26
N VAL A 184 8.86 -16.33 -12.13
CA VAL A 184 9.91 -15.30 -12.13
C VAL A 184 9.91 -14.61 -13.48
N ALA A 185 9.90 -13.28 -13.46
CA ALA A 185 10.01 -12.43 -14.64
C ALA A 185 11.09 -11.35 -14.43
N GLU A 186 11.42 -10.64 -15.51
CA GLU A 186 12.38 -9.51 -15.52
C GLU A 186 13.82 -9.90 -15.14
N GLY A 187 14.11 -11.20 -15.22
CA GLY A 187 15.47 -11.73 -15.13
C GLY A 187 16.32 -11.35 -16.34
N LYS A 188 17.63 -11.50 -16.18
CA LYS A 188 18.54 -11.45 -17.33
C LYS A 188 18.24 -12.63 -18.26
N PRO A 189 18.38 -12.45 -19.59
CA PRO A 189 18.52 -13.57 -20.51
C PRO A 189 19.69 -14.47 -20.11
#